data_AF-A0A2R6P8N6-F1
#
_entry.id   AF-A0A2R6P8N6-F1
#
_cell.length_a   1.000
_cell.length_b   1.000
_cell.length_c   1.000
_cell.angle_alpha   90.00
_cell.angle_beta   90.00
_cell.angle_gamma   90.00
#
_symmetry.space_group_name_H-M   'P 1'
#
loop_
_entity.id
_entity.type
_entity.pdbx_description
1 polymer ?
#
loop_
_entity_poly.entity_id
_entity_poly.type
_entity_poly.pdbx_seq_one_letter_code
_entity_poly.pdbx_strand_id
1 'polypeptide(L)'
;MLIVWETLRHHHDLMSQPDYAQLQAKFGTSASSMEYLHHVQFNAEPYTALNAPLTEFGLWTLHEDTNKEAFQKKLERLSALVDGLPAESGVYRGGWGVVAEDERQFRMITGWENMEIFDRVVAANHDGMALVQELKALADLDVKHVIISKYSGSK
;
A
#
# COMPACT_ATOMS: atom_id res chain seq x y z
N MET A 1 2.06 7.01 -8.93
CA MET A 1 1.22 8.19 -8.60
C MET A 1 0.15 7.73 -7.62
N LEU A 2 -0.21 8.56 -6.64
CA LEU A 2 -1.33 8.29 -5.72
C LEU A 2 -2.35 9.43 -5.87
N ILE A 3 -3.62 9.07 -6.03
CA ILE A 3 -4.73 10.02 -6.11
C ILE A 3 -5.79 9.53 -5.14
N VAL A 4 -6.28 10.44 -4.29
CA VAL A 4 -7.37 10.15 -3.37
C VAL A 4 -8.68 10.54 -4.03
N TRP A 5 -9.59 9.59 -4.06
CA TRP A 5 -10.95 9.77 -4.53
C TRP A 5 -11.91 9.70 -3.35
N GLU A 6 -12.95 10.53 -3.36
CA GLU A 6 -14.03 10.41 -2.38
C GLU A 6 -14.79 9.09 -2.53
N THR A 7 -14.95 8.60 -3.77
CA THR A 7 -15.48 7.27 -4.06
C THR A 7 -14.82 6.67 -5.30
N LEU A 8 -14.82 5.34 -5.41
CA LEU A 8 -14.40 4.64 -6.64
C LEU A 8 -15.17 5.13 -7.88
N ARG A 9 -16.47 5.41 -7.70
CA ARG A 9 -17.34 5.92 -8.77
C ARG A 9 -16.85 7.26 -9.31
N HIS A 10 -16.36 8.17 -8.46
CA HIS A 10 -15.84 9.46 -8.93
C HIS A 10 -14.64 9.28 -9.88
N HIS A 11 -13.76 8.31 -9.63
CA HIS A 11 -12.70 8.03 -10.61
C HIS A 11 -13.25 7.39 -11.87
N HIS A 12 -14.17 6.42 -11.77
CA HIS A 12 -14.79 5.79 -12.93
C HIS A 12 -15.52 6.80 -13.82
N ASP A 13 -16.26 7.74 -13.21
CA ASP A 13 -16.95 8.81 -13.91
C ASP A 13 -15.95 9.71 -14.64
N LEU A 14 -14.80 10.03 -14.04
CA LEU A 14 -13.73 10.75 -14.73
C LEU A 14 -13.15 9.94 -15.90
N MET A 15 -12.90 8.65 -15.70
CA MET A 15 -12.39 7.76 -16.76
C MET A 15 -13.35 7.64 -17.94
N SER A 16 -14.65 7.83 -17.71
CA SER A 16 -15.68 7.80 -18.75
C SER A 16 -15.76 9.08 -19.60
N GLN A 17 -15.08 10.17 -19.19
CA GLN A 17 -15.15 11.44 -19.89
C GLN A 17 -14.42 11.37 -21.26
N PRO A 18 -14.94 12.02 -22.31
CA PRO A 18 -14.33 11.99 -23.65
C PRO A 18 -12.89 12.53 -23.70
N ASP A 19 -12.52 13.40 -22.77
CA ASP A 19 -11.20 14.03 -22.67
C ASP A 19 -10.23 13.32 -21.71
N TYR A 20 -10.64 12.19 -21.10
CA TYR A 20 -9.79 11.46 -20.14
C TYR A 20 -8.44 11.06 -20.74
N ALA A 21 -8.39 10.66 -22.01
CA ALA A 21 -7.13 10.34 -22.69
C ALA A 21 -6.18 11.55 -22.78
N GLN A 22 -6.71 12.77 -22.95
CA GLN A 22 -5.90 13.99 -22.96
C GLN A 22 -5.39 14.33 -21.56
N LEU A 23 -6.21 14.08 -20.53
CA LEU A 23 -5.80 14.22 -19.14
C LEU A 23 -4.70 13.20 -18.79
N GLN A 24 -4.86 11.94 -19.20
CA GLN A 24 -3.88 10.88 -19.00
C GLN A 24 -2.53 11.22 -19.65
N ALA A 25 -2.55 11.78 -20.88
CA ALA A 25 -1.35 12.20 -21.59
C ALA A 25 -0.55 13.28 -20.84
N LYS A 26 -1.21 14.13 -20.03
CA LYS A 26 -0.52 15.13 -19.19
C LYS A 26 0.26 14.52 -18.04
N PHE A 27 -0.10 13.31 -17.59
CA PHE A 27 0.66 12.56 -16.58
C PHE A 27 1.82 11.74 -17.18
N GLY A 28 1.79 11.53 -18.51
CA GLY A 28 2.70 10.64 -19.26
C GLY A 28 4.17 11.07 -19.34
N THR A 29 4.55 12.26 -18.85
CA THR A 29 5.98 12.65 -18.76
C THR A 29 6.71 11.98 -17.60
N SER A 30 6.01 11.28 -16.70
CA SER A 30 6.57 10.68 -15.48
C SER A 30 6.47 9.15 -15.39
N ALA A 31 5.75 8.48 -16.30
CA ALA A 31 5.57 7.03 -16.27
C ALA A 31 5.54 6.45 -17.70
N SER A 32 6.51 5.61 -18.04
CA SER A 32 6.61 4.99 -19.38
C SER A 32 5.49 3.98 -19.68
N SER A 33 4.74 3.55 -18.67
CA SER A 33 3.46 2.85 -18.78
C SER A 33 2.84 2.75 -17.38
N MET A 34 1.53 2.91 -17.26
CA MET A 34 0.82 2.60 -16.02
C MET A 34 0.77 1.07 -15.88
N GLU A 35 1.78 0.49 -15.24
CA GLU A 35 1.86 -0.98 -15.06
C GLU A 35 0.74 -1.51 -14.17
N TYR A 36 0.28 -0.71 -13.20
CA TYR A 36 -0.75 -1.10 -12.24
C TYR A 36 -1.68 0.07 -11.89
N LEU A 37 -2.99 -0.19 -11.87
CA LEU A 37 -4.01 0.70 -11.33
C LEU A 37 -4.75 -0.06 -10.22
N HIS A 38 -4.53 0.33 -8.97
CA HIS A 38 -5.16 -0.29 -7.81
C HIS A 38 -5.97 0.74 -7.04
N HIS A 39 -7.26 0.46 -6.83
CA HIS A 39 -8.08 1.20 -5.87
C HIS A 39 -8.19 0.40 -4.58
N VAL A 40 -7.94 1.07 -3.46
CA VAL A 40 -7.92 0.42 -2.15
C VAL A 40 -8.64 1.32 -1.18
N GLN A 41 -9.69 0.77 -0.55
CA GLN A 41 -10.28 1.38 0.64
C GLN A 41 -9.51 0.86 1.85
N PHE A 42 -8.63 1.70 2.41
CA PHE A 42 -7.87 1.32 3.59
C PHE A 42 -8.77 1.24 4.83
N ASN A 43 -8.45 0.27 5.70
CA ASN A 43 -9.10 0.07 6.98
C ASN A 43 -8.79 1.15 8.02
N ALA A 44 -7.74 1.94 7.78
CA ALA A 44 -7.29 3.06 8.59
C ALA A 44 -6.87 4.23 7.69
N GLU A 45 -6.69 5.40 8.31
CA GLU A 45 -6.22 6.59 7.59
C GLU A 45 -4.80 6.36 7.05
N PRO A 46 -4.57 6.52 5.72
CA PRO A 46 -3.29 6.14 5.12
C PRO A 46 -2.26 7.28 5.09
N TYR A 47 -2.65 8.51 5.36
CA TYR A 47 -1.83 9.69 5.08
C TYR A 47 -0.63 9.81 6.01
N THR A 48 -0.71 9.28 7.23
CA THR A 48 0.46 9.25 8.13
C THR A 48 1.62 8.49 7.47
N ALA A 49 1.37 7.29 6.92
CA ALA A 49 2.37 6.53 6.17
C ALA A 49 2.77 7.19 4.83
N LEU A 50 1.82 7.81 4.11
CA LEU A 50 2.09 8.46 2.82
C LEU A 50 2.88 9.78 2.93
N ASN A 51 2.88 10.42 4.09
CA ASN A 51 3.69 11.61 4.37
C ASN A 51 5.01 11.27 5.09
N ALA A 52 5.30 9.98 5.31
CA ALA A 52 6.57 9.56 5.90
C ALA A 52 7.76 9.85 4.95
N PRO A 53 8.98 10.01 5.47
CA PRO A 53 10.16 10.20 4.63
C PRO A 53 10.40 9.06 3.63
N LEU A 54 10.05 7.83 4.02
CA LEU A 54 10.07 6.64 3.18
C LEU A 54 8.74 5.90 3.36
N THR A 55 8.09 5.49 2.26
CA THR A 55 6.86 4.70 2.32
C THR A 55 7.08 3.33 1.70
N GLU A 56 6.67 2.29 2.42
CA GLU A 56 6.58 0.91 1.95
C GLU A 56 5.17 0.64 1.39
N PHE A 57 5.13 0.00 0.22
CA PHE A 57 3.94 -0.54 -0.41
C PHE A 57 4.10 -2.06 -0.57
N GLY A 58 3.37 -2.84 0.23
CA GLY A 58 3.28 -4.29 0.12
C GLY A 58 2.06 -4.71 -0.69
N LEU A 59 2.24 -5.48 -1.78
CA LEU A 59 1.17 -6.15 -2.51
C LEU A 59 1.19 -7.61 -2.15
N TRP A 60 0.11 -8.09 -1.56
CA TRP A 60 -0.10 -9.51 -1.35
C TRP A 60 -1.04 -10.04 -2.42
N THR A 61 -0.60 -11.04 -3.17
CA THR A 61 -1.43 -11.74 -4.17
C THR A 61 -1.63 -13.17 -3.70
N LEU A 62 -2.87 -13.52 -3.32
CA LEU A 62 -3.16 -14.85 -2.78
C LEU A 62 -2.95 -15.94 -3.83
N HIS A 63 -2.30 -17.04 -3.45
CA HIS A 63 -2.31 -18.27 -4.26
C HIS A 63 -3.74 -18.77 -4.47
N GLU A 64 -4.03 -19.42 -5.60
CA GLU A 64 -5.41 -19.74 -6.02
C GLU A 64 -6.26 -20.42 -4.93
N ASP A 65 -5.67 -21.40 -4.22
CA ASP A 65 -6.35 -22.20 -3.20
C ASP A 65 -6.37 -21.58 -1.79
N THR A 66 -5.72 -20.42 -1.61
CA THR A 66 -5.66 -19.77 -0.29
C THR A 66 -7.04 -19.33 0.17
N ASN A 67 -7.37 -19.68 1.41
CA ASN A 67 -8.56 -19.15 2.09
C ASN A 67 -8.35 -17.66 2.42
N LYS A 68 -9.10 -16.81 1.73
CA LYS A 68 -9.05 -15.35 1.83
C LYS A 68 -9.29 -14.83 3.25
N GLU A 69 -10.31 -15.32 3.96
CA GLU A 69 -10.62 -14.87 5.32
C GLU A 69 -9.51 -15.26 6.31
N ALA A 70 -8.94 -16.45 6.16
CA ALA A 70 -7.83 -16.90 6.98
C ALA A 70 -6.57 -16.06 6.75
N PHE A 71 -6.28 -15.70 5.50
CA PHE A 71 -5.21 -14.78 5.16
C PHE A 71 -5.47 -13.38 5.75
N GLN A 72 -6.68 -12.85 5.58
CA GLN A 72 -7.04 -11.52 6.07
C GLN A 72 -6.87 -11.42 7.59
N LYS A 73 -7.31 -12.43 8.37
CA LYS A 73 -7.11 -12.46 9.82
C LYS A 73 -5.63 -12.43 10.23
N LYS A 74 -4.75 -13.06 9.43
CA LYS A 74 -3.30 -12.99 9.66
C LYS A 74 -2.75 -11.61 9.30
N LEU A 75 -3.22 -11.01 8.22
CA LEU A 75 -2.84 -9.64 7.83
C LEU A 75 -3.29 -8.61 8.87
N GLU A 76 -4.50 -8.76 9.42
CA GLU A 76 -5.02 -7.95 10.53
C GLU A 76 -4.12 -8.05 11.77
N ARG A 77 -3.68 -9.26 12.13
CA ARG A 77 -2.75 -9.47 13.23
C ARG A 77 -1.39 -8.84 12.95
N LEU A 78 -0.90 -8.88 11.70
CA LEU A 78 0.35 -8.21 11.33
C LEU A 78 0.22 -6.70 11.46
N SER A 79 -0.87 -6.12 10.96
CA SER A 79 -1.18 -4.69 11.12
C SER A 79 -1.21 -4.30 12.60
N ALA A 80 -1.88 -5.08 13.45
CA ALA A 80 -1.96 -4.81 14.87
C ALA A 80 -0.58 -4.86 15.59
N LEU A 81 0.31 -5.75 15.15
CA LEU A 81 1.70 -5.80 15.66
C LEU A 81 2.48 -4.54 15.28
N VAL A 82 2.32 -4.06 14.04
CA VAL A 82 2.94 -2.81 13.58
C VAL A 82 2.37 -1.61 14.34
N ASP A 83 1.05 -1.57 14.54
CA ASP A 83 0.38 -0.51 15.30
C ASP A 83 0.78 -0.50 16.78
N GLY A 84 1.10 -1.68 17.33
CA GLY A 84 1.58 -1.85 18.70
C GLY A 84 3.02 -1.39 18.94
N LEU A 85 3.78 -1.04 17.90
CA LEU A 85 5.13 -0.52 18.05
C LEU A 85 5.14 0.84 18.77
N PRO A 86 6.17 1.13 19.59
CA PRO A 86 6.31 2.42 20.26
C PRO A 86 6.36 3.58 19.26
N ALA A 87 5.89 4.76 19.64
CA ALA A 87 5.87 5.93 18.76
C ALA A 87 7.30 6.37 18.33
N GLU A 88 8.28 6.15 19.20
CA GLU A 88 9.70 6.40 18.99
C GLU A 88 10.39 5.36 18.09
N SER A 89 9.68 4.34 17.60
CA SER A 89 10.23 3.32 16.71
C SER A 89 10.61 3.84 15.32
N GLY A 90 10.17 5.05 14.96
CA GLY A 90 10.36 5.62 13.63
C GLY A 90 9.47 4.97 12.56
N VAL A 91 8.40 4.29 12.99
CA VAL A 91 7.35 3.72 12.13
C VAL A 91 6.16 4.67 12.07
N TYR A 92 5.71 4.97 10.86
CA TYR A 92 4.54 5.78 10.58
C TYR A 92 3.39 4.87 10.19
N ARG A 93 2.38 4.81 11.06
CA ARG A 93 1.23 3.92 10.87
C ARG A 93 0.52 4.22 9.56
N GLY A 94 0.12 3.16 8.88
CA GLY A 94 -0.66 3.23 7.66
C GLY A 94 -1.93 2.41 7.82
N GLY A 95 -2.22 1.61 6.81
CA GLY A 95 -3.36 0.71 6.81
C GLY A 95 -3.22 -0.34 5.73
N TRP A 96 -4.22 -1.21 5.65
CA TRP A 96 -4.35 -2.20 4.60
C TRP A 96 -5.77 -2.23 4.05
N GLY A 97 -5.94 -2.81 2.86
CA GLY A 97 -7.24 -3.01 2.25
C GLY A 97 -7.19 -3.99 1.08
N VAL A 98 -8.37 -4.45 0.65
CA VAL A 98 -8.53 -5.26 -0.55
C VAL A 98 -8.45 -4.36 -1.78
N VAL A 99 -7.79 -4.84 -2.84
CA VAL A 99 -7.76 -4.15 -4.14
C VAL A 99 -9.11 -4.34 -4.83
N ALA A 100 -9.73 -3.26 -5.28
CA ALA A 100 -11.06 -3.30 -5.89
C ALA A 100 -11.08 -4.06 -7.23
N GLU A 101 -9.97 -4.03 -7.96
CA GLU A 101 -9.78 -4.69 -9.26
C GLU A 101 -9.59 -6.20 -9.14
N ASP A 102 -9.05 -6.67 -8.01
CA ASP A 102 -8.76 -8.07 -7.75
C ASP A 102 -8.95 -8.38 -6.26
N GLU A 103 -10.03 -9.10 -5.96
CA GLU A 103 -10.39 -9.41 -4.59
C GLU A 103 -9.46 -10.42 -3.90
N ARG A 104 -8.52 -11.03 -4.65
CA ARG A 104 -7.42 -11.86 -4.16
C ARG A 104 -6.13 -11.06 -3.94
N GLN A 105 -6.18 -9.74 -4.09
CA GLN A 105 -5.07 -8.86 -3.81
C GLN A 105 -5.35 -7.95 -2.62
N PHE A 106 -4.34 -7.80 -1.77
CA PHE A 106 -4.37 -6.90 -0.63
C PHE A 106 -3.19 -5.94 -0.71
N ARG A 107 -3.46 -4.66 -0.44
CA ARG A 107 -2.42 -3.66 -0.28
C ARG A 107 -2.26 -3.31 1.19
N MET A 108 -1.01 -3.27 1.64
CA MET A 108 -0.61 -2.70 2.93
C MET A 108 0.36 -1.56 2.67
N ILE A 109 0.19 -0.49 3.42
CA ILE A 109 1.13 0.64 3.42
C ILE A 109 1.67 0.86 4.82
N THR A 110 2.95 1.20 4.91
CA THR A 110 3.61 1.54 6.16
C THR A 110 4.68 2.58 5.86
N GLY A 111 4.79 3.60 6.69
CA GLY A 111 5.84 4.60 6.54
C GLY A 111 6.98 4.35 7.51
N TRP A 112 8.16 4.82 7.12
CA TRP A 112 9.41 4.62 7.83
C TRP A 112 10.19 5.93 7.82
N GLU A 113 10.93 6.19 8.90
CA GLU A 113 11.89 7.31 8.94
C GLU A 113 12.95 7.15 7.83
N ASN A 114 13.44 5.92 7.62
CA ASN A 114 14.39 5.53 6.58
C ASN A 114 14.55 4.00 6.54
N MET A 115 15.36 3.50 5.60
CA MET A 115 15.65 2.06 5.45
C MET A 115 16.35 1.44 6.67
N GLU A 116 17.20 2.18 7.39
CA GLU A 116 17.90 1.64 8.57
C GLU A 116 16.93 1.36 9.73
N ILE A 117 15.90 2.20 9.89
CA ILE A 117 14.83 1.97 10.86
C ILE A 117 13.97 0.79 10.44
N PHE A 118 13.61 0.67 9.16
CA PHE A 118 12.93 -0.52 8.63
C PHE A 118 13.70 -1.80 8.99
N ASP A 119 14.98 -1.88 8.61
CA ASP A 119 15.80 -3.07 8.84
C ASP A 119 15.91 -3.41 10.33
N ARG A 120 16.07 -2.39 11.19
CA ARG A 120 16.17 -2.57 12.64
C ARG A 120 14.87 -3.10 13.24
N VAL A 121 13.73 -2.51 12.88
CA VAL A 121 12.42 -2.93 13.39
C VAL A 121 12.10 -4.34 12.91
N VAL A 122 12.35 -4.64 11.64
CA VAL A 122 12.18 -5.97 11.05
C VAL A 122 13.05 -7.02 11.75
N ALA A 123 14.33 -6.71 11.98
CA ALA A 123 15.25 -7.63 12.65
C ALA A 123 14.87 -7.90 14.12
N ALA A 124 14.34 -6.90 14.82
CA ALA A 124 13.94 -7.00 16.23
C ALA A 124 12.55 -7.62 16.43
N ASN A 125 11.66 -7.55 15.44
CA ASN A 125 10.28 -8.01 15.55
C ASN A 125 10.11 -9.46 15.08
N HIS A 126 10.59 -10.41 15.88
CA HIS A 126 10.51 -11.84 15.55
C HIS A 126 9.08 -12.34 15.33
N ASP A 127 8.11 -11.89 16.14
CA ASP A 127 6.70 -12.30 16.01
C ASP A 127 6.06 -11.77 14.72
N GLY A 128 6.35 -10.51 14.36
CA GLY A 128 5.95 -9.93 13.10
C GLY A 128 6.55 -10.69 11.91
N MET A 129 7.83 -11.03 11.98
CA MET A 129 8.51 -11.78 10.93
C MET A 129 8.02 -13.21 10.79
N ALA A 130 7.73 -13.91 11.89
CA ALA A 130 7.09 -15.22 11.83
C ALA A 130 5.74 -15.15 11.10
N LEU A 131 4.94 -14.12 11.40
CA LEU A 131 3.65 -13.92 10.74
C LEU A 131 3.79 -13.55 9.25
N VAL A 132 4.80 -12.75 8.88
CA VAL A 132 5.13 -12.47 7.47
C VAL A 132 5.48 -13.76 6.73
N GLN A 133 6.22 -14.69 7.33
CA GLN A 133 6.52 -15.99 6.71
C GLN A 133 5.26 -16.86 6.56
N GLU A 134 4.38 -16.88 7.57
CA GLU A 134 3.08 -17.56 7.45
C GLU A 134 2.23 -16.97 6.31
N LEU A 135 2.23 -15.65 6.13
CA LEU A 135 1.52 -14.97 5.04
C LEU A 135 2.14 -15.31 3.67
N LYS A 136 3.48 -15.35 3.57
CA LYS A 136 4.20 -15.73 2.34
C LYS A 136 3.97 -17.17 1.90
N ALA A 137 3.58 -18.06 2.83
CA ALA A 137 3.17 -19.42 2.49
C ALA A 137 1.79 -19.48 1.81
N LEU A 138 1.02 -18.38 1.83
CA LEU A 138 -0.35 -18.30 1.33
C LEU A 138 -0.50 -17.31 0.16
N ALA A 139 0.52 -16.48 -0.08
CA ALA A 139 0.47 -15.38 -1.02
C ALA A 139 1.87 -14.96 -1.44
N ASP A 140 1.98 -14.45 -2.65
CA ASP A 140 3.18 -13.76 -3.11
C ASP A 140 3.19 -12.33 -2.57
N LEU A 141 4.36 -11.85 -2.17
CA LEU A 141 4.56 -10.49 -1.66
C LEU A 141 5.50 -9.70 -2.59
N ASP A 142 4.99 -8.60 -3.15
CA ASP A 142 5.83 -7.57 -3.77
C ASP A 142 5.92 -6.35 -2.85
N VAL A 143 7.14 -6.03 -2.40
CA VAL A 143 7.41 -4.87 -1.55
C VAL A 143 8.17 -3.81 -2.34
N LYS A 144 7.66 -2.58 -2.33
CA LYS A 144 8.35 -1.40 -2.87
C LYS A 144 8.53 -0.35 -1.79
N HIS A 145 9.75 0.15 -1.65
CA HIS A 145 10.07 1.31 -0.83
C HIS A 145 10.24 2.53 -1.74
N VAL A 146 9.50 3.60 -1.49
CA VAL A 146 9.51 4.80 -2.33
C VAL A 146 9.49 6.08 -1.48
N ILE A 147 10.18 7.10 -1.97
CA ILE A 147 10.08 8.46 -1.44
C ILE A 147 8.97 9.16 -2.24
N ILE A 148 7.90 9.56 -1.55
CA ILE A 148 6.76 10.21 -2.19
C ILE A 148 6.95 11.72 -2.10
N SER A 149 6.89 12.39 -3.25
CA SER A 149 6.86 13.85 -3.31
C SER A 149 5.46 14.32 -3.67
N LYS A 150 4.97 15.35 -2.97
CA LYS A 150 3.72 16.01 -3.36
C LYS A 150 3.93 16.67 -4.72
N TYR A 151 2.99 16.46 -5.63
CA TYR A 151 2.99 17.16 -6.90
C TYR A 151 2.72 18.65 -6.64
N SER A 152 3.75 19.48 -6.77
CA SER A 152 3.61 20.93 -6.88
C SER A 152 3.57 21.24 -8.36
N GLY A 153 2.38 21.44 -8.93
CA GLY A 153 2.25 21.86 -10.33
C GLY A 153 3.17 23.06 -10.60
N SER A 154 4.04 22.95 -11.60
CA SER A 154 4.78 24.11 -12.10
C SER A 154 3.77 25.16 -12.55
N LYS A 155 3.89 26.37 -11.99
CA LYS A 155 3.11 27.56 -12.38
C LYS A 155 3.23 27.85 -13.87
#